data_AF-A0A967UFH3-F1
#
_entry.id   AF-A0A967UFH3-F1
#
_cell.length_a   1.000
_cell.length_b   1.000
_cell.length_c   1.000
_cell.angle_alpha   90.00
_cell.angle_beta   90.00
_cell.angle_gamma   90.00
#
_symmetry.space_group_name_H-M   'P 1'
#
loop_
_entity.id
_entity.type
_entity.pdbx_description
1 polymer ?
#
loop_
_entity_poly.entity_id
_entity_poly.type
_entity_poly.pdbx_seq_one_letter_code
_entity_poly.pdbx_strand_id
1 'polypeptide(L)' 'MDELNKFPQVNEEVDTPNGKGIVEKIDIFNSIIYIRFQNHDIEKFTYDELQKVTV' A
#
# COMPACT_ATOMS: atom_id res chain seq x y z
N MET A 1 8.07 14.26 13.50
CA MET A 1 8.08 14.44 12.04
C MET A 1 8.37 13.05 11.47
N ASP A 2 7.47 12.08 11.60
CA ASP A 2 7.85 10.65 11.44
C ASP A 2 6.74 9.78 10.85
N GLU A 3 5.68 10.38 10.30
CA GLU A 3 4.58 9.61 9.71
C GLU A 3 4.95 9.04 8.33
N LEU A 4 5.87 9.68 7.60
CA LEU A 4 6.33 9.21 6.29
C LEU A 4 7.12 7.91 6.34
N ASN A 5 7.81 7.61 7.45
CA ASN A 5 8.57 6.37 7.63
C ASN A 5 7.68 5.14 7.83
N LYS A 6 6.38 5.33 8.05
CA LYS A 6 5.43 4.25 8.26
C LYS A 6 4.93 3.68 6.94
N PHE A 7 4.87 4.49 5.89
CA PHE A 7 4.36 4.08 4.59
C PHE A 7 5.43 3.27 3.82
N PRO A 8 5.02 2.23 3.08
CA PRO A 8 5.91 1.54 2.16
C PRO A 8 6.41 2.50 1.07
N GLN A 9 7.48 2.15 0.36
CA GLN A 9 7.96 3.00 -0.73
C GLN A 9 7.17 2.78 -2.03
N VAL A 10 7.16 3.79 -2.90
CA VAL A 10 6.63 3.61 -4.26
C VAL A 10 7.52 2.62 -5.01
N ASN A 11 6.90 1.70 -5.73
CA ASN A 11 7.45 0.51 -6.38
C ASN A 11 7.88 -0.62 -5.43
N GLU A 12 7.57 -0.53 -4.13
CA GLU A 12 7.77 -1.62 -3.19
C GLU A 12 6.67 -2.68 -3.35
N GLU A 13 7.03 -3.96 -3.29
CA GLU A 13 6.05 -5.06 -3.20
C GLU A 13 5.57 -5.18 -1.75
N VAL A 14 4.25 -5.14 -1.56
CA VAL A 14 3.62 -5.24 -0.25
C VAL A 14 2.56 -6.33 -0.25
N ASP A 15 2.39 -6.98 0.90
CA ASP A 15 1.31 -7.94 1.12
C ASP A 15 0.00 -7.19 1.42
N THR A 16 -1.07 -7.59 0.74
CA THR A 16 -2.42 -7.06 0.91
C THR A 16 -3.41 -8.20 1.16
N PRO A 17 -4.64 -7.92 1.62
CA PRO A 17 -5.66 -8.96 1.80
C PRO A 17 -5.98 -9.73 0.50
N ASN A 18 -5.75 -9.10 -0.65
CA ASN A 18 -6.00 -9.68 -1.97
C ASN A 18 -4.75 -10.35 -2.57
N GLY A 19 -3.66 -10.46 -1.80
CA GLY A 19 -2.39 -11.02 -2.23
C GLY A 19 -1.31 -9.94 -2.35
N LYS A 20 -0.26 -10.22 -3.13
CA LYS A 20 0.89 -9.33 -3.29
C LYS A 20 0.67 -8.32 -4.40
N GLY A 21 0.99 -7.06 -4.14
CA GLY A 21 0.95 -6.01 -5.15
C GLY A 21 2.06 -4.99 -4.95
N ILE A 22 2.26 -4.15 -5.97
CA ILE A 22 3.31 -3.13 -6.00
C ILE A 22 2.68 -1.77 -5.72
N VAL A 23 3.29 -1.00 -4.83
CA VAL A 23 2.83 0.36 -4.53
C VAL A 23 3.06 1.26 -5.75
N GLU A 24 1.98 1.64 -6.45
CA GLU A 24 2.04 2.54 -7.60
C GLU A 24 2.10 4.01 -7.13
N LYS A 25 1.36 4.34 -6.07
CA LYS A 25 1.23 5.71 -5.56
C LYS A 25 0.81 5.72 -4.09
N ILE A 26 1.20 6.76 -3.37
CA ILE A 26 0.80 6.99 -1.98
C ILE A 26 0.19 8.38 -1.88
N ASP A 27 -0.99 8.46 -1.29
CA ASP A 27 -1.64 9.70 -0.87
C ASP A 27 -1.53 9.81 0.65
N ILE A 28 -0.51 10.54 1.10
CA ILE A 28 -0.24 10.77 2.53
C ILE A 28 -1.29 11.67 3.20
N PHE A 29 -2.00 12.50 2.44
CA PHE A 29 -3.02 13.39 3.01
C PHE A 29 -4.27 12.62 3.41
N ASN A 30 -4.62 11.60 2.61
CA ASN A 30 -5.75 10.72 2.85
C ASN A 30 -5.34 9.37 3.48
N SER A 31 -4.05 9.13 3.68
CA SER A 31 -3.49 7.84 4.13
C SER A 31 -3.92 6.66 3.26
N ILE A 32 -4.00 6.88 1.95
CA ILE A 32 -4.41 5.89 0.94
C ILE A 32 -3.18 5.46 0.13
N ILE A 33 -2.99 4.17 -0.04
CA ILE A 33 -1.93 3.55 -0.81
C ILE A 33 -2.57 2.85 -2.00
N TYR A 34 -2.11 3.19 -3.19
CA TYR A 34 -2.54 2.59 -4.45
C TYR A 34 -1.60 1.46 -4.80
N ILE A 35 -2.16 0.27 -4.97
CA ILE A 35 -1.42 -0.95 -5.20
C ILE A 35 -1.84 -1.52 -6.54
N ARG A 36 -0.86 -1.70 -7.43
CA ARG A 36 -1.02 -2.40 -8.70
C ARG A 36 -0.69 -3.87 -8.52
N PHE A 37 -1.64 -4.72 -8.91
CA PHE A 37 -1.48 -6.16 -8.92
C PHE A 37 -1.00 -6.67 -10.30
N GLN A 38 -0.60 -7.95 -10.37
CA GLN A 38 -0.06 -8.57 -11.59
C GLN A 38 -1.04 -8.62 -12.77
N ASN A 39 -2.34 -8.62 -12.49
CA ASN A 39 -3.42 -8.48 -13.47
C ASN A 39 -3.58 -7.06 -14.04
N HIS A 40 -2.71 -6.11 -13.65
CA HIS A 40 -2.81 -4.67 -13.92
C HIS A 40 -3.99 -3.97 -13.23
N ASP A 41 -4.72 -4.65 -12.35
CA ASP A 41 -5.73 -4.00 -11.53
C ASP A 41 -5.05 -3.12 -10.48
N ILE A 42 -5.66 -1.95 -10.24
CA ILE A 42 -5.22 -1.01 -9.23
C ILE A 42 -6.30 -0.95 -8.16
N GLU A 43 -5.95 -1.37 -6.96
CA GLU A 43 -6.80 -1.16 -5.80
C GLU A 43 -6.17 -0.14 -4.85
N LYS A 44 -7.01 0.41 -3.99
CA LYS A 44 -6.62 1.38 -2.99
C LYS A 44 -6.84 0.76 -1.62
N PHE A 45 -5.81 0.82 -0.79
CA PHE A 45 -5.85 0.35 0.58
C PHE A 45 -5.49 1.50 1.51
N THR A 46 -6.11 1.52 2.67
CA THR A 46 -5.66 2.39 3.75
C THR A 46 -4.43 1.79 4.43
N TYR A 47 -3.62 2.64 5.06
CA TYR A 47 -2.47 2.16 5.82
C TYR A 47 -2.84 1.11 6.89
N ASP A 48 -3.96 1.32 7.59
CA ASP A 48 -4.49 0.40 8.60
C ASP A 48 -4.88 -0.97 8.02
N GLU A 49 -5.36 -1.04 6.77
CA GLU A 49 -5.69 -2.30 6.11
C GLU A 49 -4.44 -3.10 5.78
N LEU A 50 -3.37 -2.44 5.34
CA LEU A 50 -2.10 -3.11 5.05
C LEU A 50 -1.39 -3.58 6.32
N GLN A 51 -1.44 -2.80 7.40
CA GLN A 51 -0.87 -3.19 8.70
C GLN A 51 -1.51 -4.46 9.28
N LYS A 52 -2.78 -4.74 8.98
CA LYS A 52 -3.46 -5.96 9.46
C LYS A 52 -3.00 -7.24 8.76
N VAL A 53 -2.38 -7.14 7.59
CA VAL A 53 -1.91 -8.29 6.81
C VAL A 53 -0.52 -8.72 7.25
N THR A 54 0.29 -7.79 7.77
CA THR A 54 1.61 -8.06 8.35
C THR A 54 1.47 -8.64 9.78
N VAL A 55 0.97 -9.88 9.90
CA VAL A 55 0.99 -10.66 11.16
C VAL A 55 1.60 -12.03 10.90
#